data_AF-A0A8K0D105-F1
#
_entry.id   AF-A0A8K0D105-F1
#
_cell.length_a   1.000
_cell.length_b   1.000
_cell.length_c   1.000
_cell.angle_alpha   90.00
_cell.angle_beta   90.00
_cell.angle_gamma   90.00
#
_symmetry.space_group_name_H-M   'P 1'
#
loop_
_entity.id
_entity.type
_entity.pdbx_description
1 polymer ?
#
loop_
_entity_poly.entity_id
_entity_poly.type
_entity_poly.pdbx_seq_one_letter_code
_entity_poly.pdbx_strand_id
1 'polypeptide(L)'
;YLRCLEYKRLGCHARAIIPCDGSIQDIKIKKPHNHPPDYTAEEKIVFLRELKEVLEQNPYESIKNLYTALSNTYPNAAREIPFHVIRHKMNRWRRNVIAPTTTPL
;
A
#
# COMPACT_ATOMS: atom_id res chain seq x y z
N TYR A 1 5.75 -11.62 -15.59
CA TYR A 1 6.40 -10.36 -16.03
C TYR A 1 6.02 -9.23 -15.08
N LEU A 2 6.99 -8.47 -14.60
CA LEU A 2 6.83 -7.34 -13.67
C LEU A 2 7.08 -6.01 -14.40
N ARG A 3 6.34 -4.98 -13.98
CA ARG A 3 6.42 -3.60 -14.50
C ARG A 3 6.58 -2.65 -13.32
N CYS A 4 7.34 -1.57 -13.51
CA CYS A 4 7.44 -0.51 -12.51
C CYS A 4 6.07 0.12 -12.19
N LEU A 5 5.80 0.27 -10.89
CA LEU A 5 4.62 0.94 -10.37
C LEU A 5 4.44 2.37 -10.92
N GLU A 6 5.57 3.06 -11.11
CA GLU A 6 5.63 4.45 -11.58
C GLU A 6 5.45 4.60 -13.09
N TYR A 7 5.10 3.53 -13.83
CA TYR A 7 4.88 3.58 -15.28
C TYR A 7 3.94 4.72 -15.70
N LYS A 8 2.82 4.89 -14.98
CA LYS A 8 1.83 5.93 -15.32
C LYS A 8 2.27 7.32 -14.87
N ARG A 9 2.92 7.44 -13.72
CA ARG A 9 3.26 8.73 -13.11
C ARG A 9 4.53 9.35 -13.69
N LEU A 10 5.55 8.52 -13.94
CA LEU A 10 6.89 8.94 -14.38
C LEU A 10 7.25 8.45 -15.80
N GLY A 11 6.31 7.81 -16.51
CA GLY A 11 6.62 7.20 -17.80
C GLY A 11 7.67 6.08 -17.71
N CYS A 12 7.79 5.41 -16.56
CA CYS A 12 8.86 4.44 -16.34
C CYS A 12 8.58 3.11 -17.05
N HIS A 13 9.35 2.82 -18.11
CA HIS A 13 9.24 1.59 -18.88
C HIS A 13 10.04 0.40 -18.31
N ALA A 14 10.56 0.49 -17.08
CA ALA A 14 11.31 -0.61 -16.48
C ALA A 14 10.50 -1.92 -16.44
N ARG A 15 11.21 -3.03 -16.62
CA ARG A 15 10.65 -4.39 -16.69
C ARG A 15 11.55 -5.35 -15.95
N ALA A 16 10.93 -6.31 -15.28
CA ALA A 16 11.63 -7.42 -14.67
C ALA A 16 10.86 -8.74 -14.89
N ILE A 17 11.51 -9.87 -14.69
CA ILE A 17 10.90 -11.19 -14.77
C ILE A 17 11.32 -12.02 -13.55
N ILE A 18 10.41 -12.87 -13.08
CA ILE A 18 10.74 -14.00 -12.22
C ILE A 18 10.76 -15.21 -13.16
N PRO A 19 11.88 -15.96 -13.26
CA PRO A 19 11.92 -17.21 -14.03
C PRO A 19 10.85 -18.20 -13.54
N CYS A 20 10.33 -19.06 -14.42
CA CYS A 20 9.23 -19.99 -14.06
C CYS A 20 9.58 -20.89 -12.87
N ASP A 21 10.83 -21.36 -12.80
CA ASP A 21 11.33 -22.22 -11.73
C ASP A 21 12.05 -21.41 -10.62
N GLY A 22 11.97 -20.08 -10.69
CA GLY A 22 12.63 -19.16 -9.77
C GLY A 22 11.70 -18.65 -8.67
N SER A 23 12.33 -18.15 -7.62
CA SER A 23 11.67 -17.43 -6.52
C SER A 23 11.67 -15.92 -6.74
N ILE A 24 11.08 -15.17 -5.82
CA ILE A 24 11.14 -13.70 -5.80
C ILE A 24 12.60 -13.19 -5.71
N GLN A 25 13.53 -13.99 -5.17
CA GLN A 25 14.94 -13.62 -5.09
C GLN A 25 15.64 -13.71 -6.45
N ASP A 26 15.06 -14.45 -7.41
CA ASP A 26 15.59 -14.67 -8.75
C ASP A 26 15.10 -13.63 -9.77
N ILE A 27 14.60 -12.48 -9.30
CA ILE A 27 14.14 -11.40 -10.16
C ILE A 27 15.29 -10.92 -11.07
N LYS A 28 15.07 -11.00 -12.39
CA LYS A 28 15.97 -10.48 -13.41
C LYS A 28 15.41 -9.20 -14.02
N ILE A 29 16.17 -8.11 -13.94
CA ILE A 29 15.83 -6.84 -14.59
C ILE A 29 16.05 -6.99 -16.10
N LYS A 30 15.02 -6.68 -16.90
CA LYS A 30 15.07 -6.66 -18.37
C LYS A 30 15.26 -5.25 -18.94
N LYS A 31 14.71 -4.24 -18.26
CA LYS A 31 14.87 -2.82 -18.60
C LYS A 31 15.03 -2.00 -17.33
N PRO A 32 16.07 -1.15 -17.21
CA PRO A 32 16.32 -0.37 -16.01
C PRO A 32 15.28 0.73 -15.79
N HIS A 33 15.28 1.28 -14.57
CA HIS A 33 14.46 2.44 -14.19
C HIS A 33 15.04 3.74 -14.77
N ASN A 34 14.15 4.70 -15.03
CA ASN A 34 14.51 6.07 -15.43
C ASN A 34 14.36 7.08 -14.28
N HIS A 35 14.20 6.59 -13.05
CA HIS A 35 14.02 7.39 -11.85
C HIS A 35 14.80 6.75 -10.69
N PRO A 36 15.20 7.54 -9.68
CA PRO A 36 15.85 7.01 -8.49
C PRO A 36 14.88 6.08 -7.71
N PRO A 37 15.42 5.18 -6.86
CA PRO A 37 14.61 4.40 -5.94
C PRO A 37 13.75 5.30 -5.05
N ASP A 38 12.52 4.85 -4.76
CA ASP A 38 11.66 5.49 -3.76
C ASP A 38 11.95 4.87 -2.39
N TYR A 39 12.86 5.49 -1.64
CA TYR A 39 13.25 5.05 -0.30
C TYR A 39 12.11 5.16 0.73
N THR A 40 11.03 5.89 0.41
CA THR A 40 9.85 6.00 1.28
C THR A 40 8.81 4.92 0.98
N ALA A 41 8.97 4.15 -0.11
CA ALA A 41 7.99 3.17 -0.54
C ALA A 41 7.73 2.08 0.51
N GLU A 42 8.79 1.60 1.15
CA GLU A 42 8.69 0.57 2.19
C GLU A 42 7.90 1.08 3.40
N GLU A 43 8.24 2.26 3.92
CA GLU A 43 7.52 2.88 5.04
C GLU A 43 6.03 3.09 4.70
N LYS A 44 5.71 3.52 3.46
CA LYS A 44 4.32 3.65 3.00
C LYS A 44 3.58 2.32 2.96
N ILE A 45 4.25 1.25 2.53
CA ILE A 45 3.67 -0.10 2.49
C ILE A 45 3.37 -0.59 3.91
N VAL A 46 4.32 -0.44 4.83
CA VAL A 46 4.16 -0.82 6.24
C VAL A 46 3.04 -0.01 6.89
N PHE A 47 3.06 1.32 6.72
CA PHE A 47 2.02 2.21 7.25
C PHE A 47 0.62 1.81 6.79
N LEU A 48 0.43 1.54 5.50
CA LEU A 48 -0.88 1.12 4.97
C LEU A 48 -1.32 -0.25 5.47
N ARG A 49 -0.38 -1.19 5.68
CA ARG A 49 -0.66 -2.52 6.21
C ARG A 49 -1.14 -2.40 7.66
N GLU A 50 -0.36 -1.74 8.51
CA GLU A 50 -0.67 -1.59 9.94
C GLU A 50 -1.93 -0.76 10.16
N LEU A 51 -2.16 0.29 9.35
CA LEU A 51 -3.39 1.07 9.41
C LEU A 51 -4.63 0.24 9.09
N LYS A 52 -4.51 -0.73 8.18
CA LYS A 52 -5.58 -1.67 7.89
C LYS A 52 -5.78 -2.64 9.06
N GLU A 53 -4.71 -3.24 9.56
CA GLU A 53 -4.77 -4.22 10.67
C GLU A 53 -5.35 -3.60 11.95
N VAL A 54 -4.87 -2.43 12.37
CA VAL A 54 -5.37 -1.72 13.55
C VAL A 54 -6.85 -1.36 13.39
N LEU A 55 -7.28 -0.97 12.19
CA LEU A 55 -8.68 -0.69 11.90
C LEU A 55 -9.54 -1.94 11.94
N GLU A 56 -9.04 -3.06 11.43
CA GLU A 56 -9.71 -4.37 11.45
C GLU A 56 -9.86 -4.89 12.89
N GLN A 57 -8.88 -4.64 13.76
CA GLN A 57 -8.94 -4.96 15.19
C GLN A 57 -9.85 -4.01 15.98
N ASN A 58 -10.00 -2.76 15.54
CA ASN A 58 -10.76 -1.72 16.24
C ASN A 58 -11.81 -1.07 15.32
N PRO A 59 -12.79 -1.83 14.79
CA PRO A 59 -13.69 -1.35 13.73
C PRO A 59 -14.61 -0.21 14.17
N TYR A 60 -14.90 -0.10 15.47
CA TYR A 60 -15.79 0.91 16.05
C TYR A 60 -15.08 2.19 16.51
N GLU A 61 -13.75 2.21 16.59
CA GLU A 61 -12.96 3.39 16.96
C GLU A 61 -13.07 4.50 15.90
N SER A 62 -12.70 5.74 16.19
CA SER A 62 -12.69 6.79 15.15
C SER A 62 -11.58 6.53 14.11
N ILE A 63 -11.93 6.46 12.82
CA ILE A 63 -10.95 6.35 11.71
C ILE A 63 -9.88 7.45 11.79
N LYS A 64 -10.27 8.66 12.22
CA LYS A 64 -9.35 9.79 12.36
C LYS A 64 -8.36 9.55 13.51
N ASN A 65 -8.82 9.00 14.63
CA ASN A 65 -7.96 8.69 15.77
C ASN A 65 -6.95 7.60 15.41
N LEU A 66 -7.41 6.52 14.77
CA LEU A 66 -6.54 5.43 14.31
C LEU A 66 -5.45 5.93 13.36
N TYR A 67 -5.83 6.76 12.38
CA TYR A 67 -4.86 7.37 11.47
C TYR A 67 -3.87 8.27 12.23
N THR A 68 -4.35 9.12 13.13
CA THR A 68 -3.49 10.06 13.87
C THR A 68 -2.49 9.32 14.76
N ALA A 69 -2.92 8.26 15.43
CA ALA A 69 -2.06 7.44 16.27
C ALA A 69 -0.91 6.82 15.47
N LEU A 70 -1.22 6.19 14.33
CA LEU A 70 -0.21 5.60 13.44
C LEU A 70 0.66 6.64 12.74
N SER A 71 0.14 7.84 12.47
CA SER A 71 0.90 8.93 11.84
C SER A 71 2.05 9.42 12.72
N ASN A 72 1.92 9.29 14.04
CA ASN A 72 3.01 9.62 14.97
C ASN A 72 4.18 8.61 14.87
N THR A 73 3.89 7.36 14.52
CA THR A 73 4.89 6.30 14.34
C THR A 73 5.56 6.38 12.96
N TYR A 74 4.80 6.78 11.93
CA TYR A 74 5.25 6.83 10.53
C TYR A 74 5.07 8.22 9.90
N PRO A 75 5.82 9.24 10.34
CA PRO A 75 5.57 10.62 9.93
C PRO A 75 5.83 10.88 8.44
N ASN A 76 6.80 10.19 7.82
CA ASN A 76 7.05 10.38 6.39
C ASN A 76 5.92 9.77 5.55
N ALA A 77 5.45 8.58 5.92
CA ALA A 77 4.32 7.95 5.25
C ALA A 77 3.04 8.78 5.39
N ALA A 78 2.79 9.36 6.57
CA ALA A 78 1.65 10.24 6.80
C ALA A 78 1.71 11.53 5.97
N ARG A 79 2.91 12.09 5.75
CA ARG A 79 3.12 13.24 4.86
C ARG A 79 2.77 12.90 3.40
N GLU A 80 3.18 11.72 2.93
CA GLU A 80 2.91 11.25 1.56
C GLU A 80 1.46 10.77 1.37
N ILE A 81 0.83 10.27 2.43
CA ILE A 81 -0.55 9.75 2.42
C ILE A 81 -1.39 10.49 3.46
N PRO A 82 -1.81 11.74 3.17
CA PRO A 82 -2.62 12.52 4.09
C PRO A 82 -3.98 11.88 4.37
N PHE A 83 -4.55 12.17 5.54
CA PHE A 83 -5.84 11.63 5.98
C PHE A 83 -6.96 11.78 4.95
N HIS A 84 -7.06 12.95 4.31
CA HIS A 84 -8.13 13.24 3.35
C HIS A 84 -8.06 12.33 2.10
N VAL A 85 -6.86 11.87 1.71
CA VAL A 85 -6.65 10.94 0.59
C VAL A 85 -7.09 9.52 0.97
N ILE A 86 -6.77 9.08 2.19
CA ILE A 86 -6.96 7.68 2.62
C ILE A 86 -8.31 7.40 3.30
N ARG A 87 -9.02 8.44 3.78
CA ARG A 87 -10.28 8.31 4.54
C ARG A 87 -11.31 7.42 3.85
N HIS A 88 -11.54 7.58 2.54
CA HIS A 88 -12.51 6.77 1.81
C HIS A 88 -12.10 5.29 1.73
N LYS A 89 -10.79 5.03 1.60
CA LYS A 89 -10.22 3.68 1.60
C LYS A 89 -10.41 3.01 2.97
N MET A 90 -10.13 3.74 4.06
CA MET A 90 -10.34 3.25 5.42
C MET A 90 -11.81 2.92 5.72
N ASN A 91 -12.74 3.78 5.28
CA ASN A 91 -14.18 3.50 5.41
C ASN A 91 -14.60 2.25 4.62
N ARG A 92 -14.01 2.02 3.45
CA ARG A 92 -14.25 0.78 2.69
C ARG A 92 -13.74 -0.44 3.46
N TRP A 93 -12.53 -0.39 4.02
CA TRP A 93 -12.01 -1.48 4.86
C TRP A 93 -12.92 -1.79 6.04
N ARG A 94 -13.35 -0.74 6.76
CA ARG A 94 -14.26 -0.89 7.90
C ARG A 94 -15.56 -1.58 7.52
N ARG A 95 -16.18 -1.17 6.40
CA ARG A 95 -17.42 -1.79 5.94
C ARG A 95 -17.27 -3.28 5.69
N ASN A 96 -16.14 -3.70 5.12
CA ASN A 96 -15.87 -5.12 4.87
C ASN A 96 -15.71 -5.95 6.16
N VAL A 97 -15.35 -5.31 7.28
CA VAL A 97 -15.24 -5.95 8.60
C VAL A 97 -16.60 -6.02 9.29
N ILE A 98 -17.34 -4.91 9.31
CA ILE A 98 -18.60 -4.78 10.06
C ILE A 98 -19.77 -5.46 9.35
N ALA A 99 -19.82 -5.37 8.02
CA ALA A 99 -20.83 -5.98 7.19
C ALA A 99 -20.11 -6.80 6.10
N PRO A 100 -19.62 -8.01 6.42
CA PRO A 100 -19.04 -8.87 5.41
C PRO A 100 -20.15 -9.15 4.39
N THR A 101 -20.04 -8.53 3.21
CA THR A 101 -21.00 -8.73 2.12
C THR A 101 -21.16 -10.23 1.90
N THR A 102 -22.35 -10.75 2.19
CA THR A 102 -22.82 -12.05 1.76
C THR A 102 -22.87 -12.02 0.24
N THR A 103 -21.86 -12.60 -0.41
CA THR A 103 -21.90 -12.88 -1.84
C THR A 103 -22.93 -14.01 -2.04
N PRO A 104 -24.02 -13.85 -2.80
CA PRO A 104 -24.87 -14.97 -3.16
C PRO A 104 -24.08 -15.92 -4.06
N LEU A 105 -24.22 -17.23 -3.83
CA LEU A 105 -23.70 -18.31 -4.67
C LEU A 105 -24.28 -18.27 -6.08
#